data_AF-A0AAD7A8Y1-F1
#
_entry.id   AF-A0AAD7A8Y1-F1
#
_cell.length_a   1.000
_cell.length_b   1.000
_cell.length_c   1.000
_cell.angle_alpha   90.00
_cell.angle_beta   90.00
_cell.angle_gamma   90.00
#
_symmetry.space_group_name_H-M   'P 1'
#
loop_
_entity.id
_entity.type
_entity.pdbx_description
1 polymer ?
#
loop_
_entity_poly.entity_id
_entity_poly.type
_entity_poly.pdbx_seq_one_letter_code
_entity_poly.pdbx_strand_id
1 'polypeptide(L)'
;MSFIAEGRLWREKIIVDALHTADVQPAPAYAPKILAAFAAHDSPSPSPPNDSEILRNRKRPAGALEGLPAMVPRHLEIMAFDSPPDACNLKDVPSAPEFLAAAEDLFRAILDAFRRRVLHRDISVNNVLAAHNQLLMVDWEIGRRFQEPLSAAGRGTVTGTLDTMSMASLANRDPLPHDDIESAVYVFLKVLTQTFVPPVDQEREWAAILDAYCWDDPDVQPQRLLTMRGYMWTGRNMIDSTVDKTVQIFRSGGHATRAQLVLSLLSLPLPDQRKLIDSSDYDAILSSLQDLVEQAVAAVRSVDASSLIWNSAEVADAGQEEI
;
A
#
# COMPACT_ATOMS: atom_id res chain seq x y z
N MET A 1 -5.13 -28.69 21.99
CA MET A 1 -4.71 -28.56 20.57
C MET A 1 -5.51 -27.41 19.98
N SER A 2 -5.06 -26.18 20.22
CA SER A 2 -5.56 -25.01 19.51
C SER A 2 -4.97 -25.06 18.10
N PHE A 3 -5.86 -25.17 17.10
CA PHE A 3 -5.54 -24.84 15.73
C PHE A 3 -5.26 -23.32 15.68
N ILE A 4 -4.02 -22.94 15.94
CA ILE A 4 -3.52 -21.64 15.52
C ILE A 4 -3.26 -21.79 14.01
N ALA A 5 -3.90 -20.93 13.22
CA ALA A 5 -3.92 -20.95 11.78
C ALA A 5 -2.50 -20.81 11.18
N GLU A 6 -1.87 -21.94 10.84
CA GLU A 6 -0.50 -22.08 10.31
C GLU A 6 -0.24 -21.38 8.96
N GLY A 7 -1.23 -20.71 8.35
CA GLY A 7 -1.09 -20.06 7.05
C GLY A 7 -0.55 -18.63 7.08
N ARG A 8 -0.94 -17.81 8.07
CA ARG A 8 -0.72 -16.35 8.06
C ARG A 8 0.71 -15.96 8.46
N LEU A 9 1.13 -16.38 9.66
CA LEU A 9 2.47 -16.10 10.21
C LEU A 9 3.60 -16.63 9.33
N TRP A 10 3.34 -17.72 8.60
CA TRP A 10 4.33 -18.31 7.71
C TRP A 10 4.56 -17.48 6.44
N ARG A 11 3.50 -16.88 5.86
CA ARG A 11 3.63 -16.05 4.65
C ARG A 11 4.38 -14.76 4.93
N GLU A 12 4.06 -14.09 6.03
CA GLU A 12 4.77 -12.89 6.47
C GLU A 12 6.25 -13.20 6.72
N LYS A 13 6.54 -14.32 7.39
CA LYS A 13 7.92 -14.77 7.58
C LYS A 13 8.64 -15.06 6.26
N ILE A 14 8.00 -15.74 5.30
CA ILE A 14 8.57 -16.00 3.96
C ILE A 14 8.93 -14.70 3.25
N ILE A 15 8.08 -13.67 3.39
CA ILE A 15 8.28 -12.35 2.82
C ILE A 15 9.42 -11.63 3.53
N VAL A 16 9.43 -11.57 4.86
CA VAL A 16 10.51 -10.96 5.65
C VAL A 16 11.85 -11.63 5.37
N ASP A 17 11.87 -12.96 5.34
CA ASP A 17 13.07 -13.73 5.00
C ASP A 17 13.52 -13.42 3.57
N ALA A 18 12.61 -13.40 2.58
CA ALA A 18 12.95 -13.02 1.21
C ALA A 18 13.47 -11.58 1.13
N LEU A 19 12.88 -10.67 1.91
CA LEU A 19 13.31 -9.29 1.98
C LEU A 19 14.71 -9.16 2.59
N HIS A 20 15.18 -10.14 3.37
CA HIS A 20 16.48 -10.11 4.03
C HIS A 20 17.56 -10.95 3.32
N THR A 21 17.20 -12.09 2.73
CA THR A 21 18.15 -13.07 2.17
C THR A 21 18.41 -12.90 0.69
N ALA A 22 17.70 -11.99 0.00
CA ALA A 22 17.99 -11.72 -1.39
C ALA A 22 19.45 -11.23 -1.53
N ASP A 23 20.20 -11.79 -2.48
CA ASP A 23 21.60 -11.45 -2.80
C ASP A 23 21.85 -9.98 -3.23
N VAL A 24 20.82 -9.13 -3.09
CA VAL A 24 20.84 -7.71 -3.40
C VAL A 24 21.38 -6.94 -2.19
N GLN A 25 22.69 -6.73 -2.16
CA GLN A 25 23.41 -5.85 -1.24
C GLN A 25 23.46 -4.41 -1.79
N PRO A 26 23.37 -3.38 -0.93
CA PRO A 26 23.12 -3.43 0.52
C PRO A 26 21.63 -3.61 0.87
N ALA A 27 21.36 -4.09 2.08
CA ALA A 27 20.01 -4.05 2.66
C ALA A 27 19.50 -2.58 2.68
N PRO A 28 18.20 -2.33 2.49
CA PRO A 28 17.68 -0.97 2.40
C PRO A 28 17.93 -0.22 3.71
N ALA A 29 18.00 1.11 3.64
CA ALA A 29 18.29 1.96 4.81
C ALA A 29 17.29 1.77 5.97
N TYR A 30 16.09 1.28 5.68
CA TYR A 30 15.07 0.96 6.67
C TYR A 30 15.16 -0.49 7.20
N ALA A 31 15.93 -1.41 6.59
CA ALA A 31 16.03 -2.81 7.05
C ALA A 31 16.52 -2.97 8.52
N PRO A 32 17.49 -2.19 9.01
CA PRO A 32 17.88 -2.23 10.43
C PRO A 32 16.80 -1.69 11.36
N LYS A 33 15.97 -0.73 10.92
CA LYS A 33 14.88 -0.14 11.72
C LYS A 33 13.66 -1.04 11.76
N ILE A 34 13.36 -1.67 10.62
CA ILE A 34 12.46 -2.80 10.51
C ILE A 34 12.91 -3.87 11.53
N LEU A 35 14.19 -4.29 11.53
CA LEU A 35 14.74 -5.27 12.49
C LEU A 35 14.75 -4.80 13.96
N ALA A 36 15.03 -3.53 14.23
CA ALA A 36 15.00 -2.98 15.59
C ALA A 36 13.56 -2.95 16.14
N ALA A 37 12.59 -2.59 15.30
CA ALA A 37 11.16 -2.72 15.61
C ALA A 37 10.75 -4.20 15.81
N PHE A 38 11.36 -5.13 15.07
CA PHE A 38 11.18 -6.58 15.28
C PHE A 38 11.86 -7.14 16.55
N ALA A 39 12.90 -6.48 17.09
CA ALA A 39 13.74 -7.02 18.15
C ALA A 39 13.55 -6.37 19.54
N ALA A 40 12.78 -5.28 19.65
CA ALA A 40 12.75 -4.43 20.85
C ALA A 40 11.60 -4.68 21.84
N HIS A 41 10.78 -5.74 21.70
CA HIS A 41 9.69 -6.01 22.64
C HIS A 41 9.88 -7.33 23.42
N ASP A 42 9.90 -7.21 24.75
CA ASP A 42 9.85 -8.31 25.70
C ASP A 42 8.51 -9.06 25.60
N SER A 43 8.59 -10.39 25.51
CA SER A 43 7.43 -11.27 25.48
C SER A 43 6.58 -11.14 26.75
N PRO A 44 5.23 -11.16 26.68
CA PRO A 44 4.45 -11.56 27.84
C PRO A 44 4.85 -13.01 28.16
N SER A 45 5.33 -13.22 29.39
CA SER A 45 5.69 -14.56 29.86
C SER A 45 4.52 -15.52 29.60
N PRO A 46 4.75 -16.71 29.03
CA PRO A 46 3.69 -17.68 28.84
C PRO A 46 3.09 -17.99 30.20
N SER A 47 1.79 -17.73 30.34
CA SER A 47 1.05 -18.19 31.51
C SER A 47 1.24 -19.71 31.60
N PRO A 48 1.54 -20.26 32.79
CA PRO A 48 1.73 -21.70 32.93
C PRO A 48 0.48 -22.44 32.43
N PRO A 49 0.65 -23.59 31.76
CA PRO A 49 -0.45 -24.31 31.16
C PRO A 49 -1.48 -24.68 32.23
N ASN A 50 -2.75 -24.46 31.90
CA ASN A 50 -3.87 -24.81 32.76
C ASN A 50 -3.92 -26.35 32.88
N ASP A 51 -3.75 -26.89 34.09
CA ASP A 51 -3.63 -28.34 34.39
C ASP A 51 -4.81 -29.19 33.86
N SER A 52 -5.92 -28.56 33.49
CA SER A 52 -7.09 -29.21 32.91
C SER A 52 -6.90 -29.76 31.49
N GLU A 53 -5.94 -29.26 30.70
CA GLU A 53 -5.70 -29.78 29.33
C GLU A 53 -4.76 -31.01 29.30
N ILE A 54 -3.87 -31.15 30.29
CA ILE A 54 -2.91 -32.27 30.36
C ILE A 54 -3.62 -33.60 30.69
N LEU A 55 -4.75 -33.55 31.41
CA LEU A 55 -5.49 -34.75 31.81
C LEU A 55 -6.39 -35.35 30.72
N ARG A 56 -6.71 -34.62 29.65
CA ARG A 56 -7.56 -35.13 28.56
C ARG A 56 -6.82 -35.95 27.50
N ASN A 57 -5.48 -35.88 27.44
CA ASN A 57 -4.70 -36.50 26.36
C ASN A 57 -3.94 -37.80 26.74
N ARG A 58 -4.17 -38.38 27.92
CA ARG A 58 -3.48 -39.61 28.38
C ARG A 58 -4.04 -40.95 27.84
N LYS A 59 -4.79 -40.97 26.73
CA LYS A 59 -5.32 -42.22 26.13
C LYS A 59 -5.05 -42.35 24.62
N ARG A 60 -3.79 -42.21 24.19
CA ARG A 60 -3.34 -42.78 22.91
C ARG A 60 -2.16 -43.73 23.13
N PRO A 61 -2.20 -44.95 22.57
CA PRO A 61 -1.12 -45.91 22.71
C PRO A 61 0.12 -45.45 21.94
N ALA A 62 1.27 -45.58 22.59
CA ALA A 62 2.58 -45.27 22.05
C ALA A 62 2.98 -46.32 21.00
N GLY A 63 3.18 -45.90 19.76
CA GLY A 63 3.70 -46.76 18.71
C GLY A 63 3.91 -46.01 17.39
N ALA A 64 5.18 -45.81 17.04
CA ALA A 64 5.72 -45.36 15.76
C ALA A 64 5.51 -43.89 15.38
N LEU A 65 6.55 -43.08 15.64
CA LEU A 65 7.06 -42.01 14.75
C LEU A 65 8.43 -41.56 15.31
N GLU A 66 9.43 -42.44 15.23
CA GLU A 66 10.84 -42.04 15.32
C GLU A 66 11.31 -41.61 13.93
N GLY A 67 11.84 -40.40 13.78
CA GLY A 67 12.56 -40.00 12.55
C GLY A 67 12.31 -38.60 12.00
N LEU A 68 11.50 -37.75 12.62
CA LEU A 68 11.47 -36.33 12.24
C LEU A 68 12.39 -35.54 13.19
N PRO A 69 13.33 -34.72 12.67
CA PRO A 69 14.07 -33.82 13.53
C PRO A 69 13.07 -32.98 14.30
N ALA A 70 13.25 -32.89 15.62
CA ALA A 70 12.50 -32.00 16.47
C ALA A 70 12.69 -30.58 15.92
N MET A 71 11.71 -30.12 15.14
CA MET A 71 11.61 -28.73 14.75
C MET A 71 11.41 -27.96 16.04
N VAL A 72 12.50 -27.37 16.53
CA VAL A 72 12.46 -26.38 17.59
C VAL A 72 11.48 -25.30 17.10
N PRO A 73 10.37 -25.06 17.81
CA PRO A 73 9.43 -24.02 17.42
C PRO A 73 10.13 -22.68 17.63
N ARG A 74 10.79 -22.15 16.60
CA ARG A 74 11.05 -20.72 16.52
C ARG A 74 9.70 -20.08 16.24
N HIS A 75 8.94 -19.89 17.32
CA HIS A 75 7.80 -18.99 17.37
C HIS A 75 8.29 -17.65 16.84
N LEU A 76 7.92 -17.35 15.61
CA LEU A 76 7.84 -15.97 15.15
C LEU A 76 6.34 -15.67 15.24
N GLU A 77 5.91 -15.34 16.46
CA GLU A 77 4.65 -14.64 16.67
C GLU A 77 4.84 -13.25 16.04
N ILE A 78 4.55 -13.12 14.74
CA ILE A 78 4.32 -11.82 14.12
C ILE A 78 2.87 -11.45 14.49
N MET A 79 2.69 -11.01 15.73
CA MET A 79 1.45 -10.40 16.20
C MET A 79 1.79 -9.05 16.78
N ALA A 80 1.13 -8.02 16.23
CA ALA A 80 1.11 -6.64 16.71
C ALA A 80 2.48 -5.96 16.75
N PHE A 81 2.86 -5.36 15.63
CA PHE A 81 3.78 -4.24 15.67
C PHE A 81 3.09 -3.11 16.42
N ASP A 82 3.67 -2.69 17.55
CA ASP A 82 3.54 -1.28 17.90
C ASP A 82 4.27 -0.54 16.78
N SER A 83 3.51 0.02 15.83
CA SER A 83 4.06 0.98 14.88
C SER A 83 4.91 1.99 15.67
N PRO A 84 6.03 2.48 15.12
CA PRO A 84 6.81 3.51 15.80
C PRO A 84 5.87 4.57 16.40
N PRO A 85 6.14 5.09 17.60
CA PRO A 85 5.16 5.94 18.32
C PRO A 85 4.76 7.21 17.55
N ASP A 86 5.54 7.59 16.54
CA ASP A 86 5.31 8.70 15.61
C ASP A 86 4.74 8.26 14.24
N ALA A 87 4.46 6.97 14.05
CA ALA A 87 3.91 6.44 12.81
C ALA A 87 2.47 6.93 12.63
N CYS A 88 2.18 7.47 11.47
CA CYS A 88 0.88 8.00 11.11
C CYS A 88 0.47 7.58 9.70
N ASN A 89 -0.82 7.62 9.41
CA ASN A 89 -1.29 7.40 8.04
C ASN A 89 -0.87 8.58 7.16
N LEU A 90 -0.75 8.37 5.85
CA LEU A 90 -0.40 9.44 4.92
C LEU A 90 -1.30 10.68 4.98
N LYS A 91 -2.59 10.52 5.32
CA LYS A 91 -3.54 11.63 5.50
C LYS A 91 -3.27 12.47 6.76
N ASP A 92 -2.55 11.90 7.72
CA ASP A 92 -2.26 12.48 9.04
C ASP A 92 -0.84 13.05 9.11
N VAL A 93 -0.06 12.96 8.01
CA VAL A 93 1.27 13.56 7.88
C VAL A 93 1.15 15.08 8.11
N PRO A 94 2.05 15.71 8.87
CA PRO A 94 1.86 17.10 9.28
C PRO A 94 2.14 18.11 8.18
N SER A 95 2.96 17.78 7.16
CA SER A 95 3.43 18.73 6.17
C SER A 95 3.47 18.19 4.74
N ALA A 96 3.33 19.09 3.77
CA ALA A 96 3.45 18.82 2.35
C ALA A 96 4.81 18.19 1.95
N PRO A 97 5.97 18.73 2.39
CA PRO A 97 7.27 18.13 2.10
C PRO A 97 7.38 16.68 2.60
N GLU A 98 6.86 16.38 3.79
CA GLU A 98 6.86 15.01 4.33
C GLU A 98 5.96 14.09 3.53
N PHE A 99 4.78 14.56 3.10
CA PHE A 99 3.88 13.77 2.26
C PHE A 99 4.52 13.45 0.90
N LEU A 100 5.19 14.42 0.26
CA LEU A 100 5.87 14.20 -1.01
C LEU A 100 7.09 13.25 -0.85
N ALA A 101 7.84 13.37 0.25
CA ALA A 101 8.94 12.46 0.56
C ALA A 101 8.42 11.02 0.78
N ALA A 102 7.34 10.86 1.55
CA ALA A 102 6.65 9.59 1.73
C ALA A 102 6.17 9.01 0.38
N ALA A 103 5.66 9.86 -0.51
CA ALA A 103 5.22 9.43 -1.83
C ALA A 103 6.35 8.88 -2.70
N GLU A 104 7.51 9.56 -2.73
CA GLU A 104 8.71 9.05 -3.39
C GLU A 104 9.17 7.71 -2.80
N ASP A 105 9.20 7.62 -1.48
CA ASP A 105 9.63 6.43 -0.75
C ASP A 105 8.72 5.23 -1.07
N LEU A 106 7.41 5.42 -1.23
CA LEU A 106 6.49 4.32 -1.60
C LEU A 106 6.83 3.72 -2.96
N PHE A 107 7.01 4.53 -3.99
CA PHE A 107 7.37 4.01 -5.32
C PHE A 107 8.72 3.27 -5.28
N ARG A 108 9.70 3.81 -4.55
CA ARG A 108 11.00 3.15 -4.37
C ARG A 108 10.90 1.86 -3.57
N ALA A 109 10.06 1.82 -2.53
CA ALA A 109 9.85 0.65 -1.70
C ALA A 109 9.18 -0.49 -2.48
N ILE A 110 8.21 -0.18 -3.35
CA ILE A 110 7.60 -1.16 -4.26
C ILE A 110 8.65 -1.76 -5.20
N LEU A 111 9.53 -0.93 -5.80
CA LEU A 111 10.63 -1.43 -6.63
C LEU A 111 11.61 -2.30 -5.84
N ASP A 112 11.98 -1.91 -4.62
CA ASP A 112 12.89 -2.71 -3.79
C ASP A 112 12.27 -4.05 -3.39
N ALA A 113 10.98 -4.06 -3.01
CA ALA A 113 10.24 -5.29 -2.76
C ALA A 113 10.24 -6.21 -4.00
N PHE A 114 10.02 -5.65 -5.19
CA PHE A 114 10.02 -6.43 -6.42
C PHE A 114 11.41 -6.94 -6.82
N ARG A 115 12.49 -6.17 -6.58
CA ARG A 115 13.88 -6.66 -6.73
C ARG A 115 14.16 -7.89 -5.88
N ARG A 116 13.45 -8.02 -4.75
CA ARG A 116 13.48 -9.16 -3.83
C ARG A 116 12.43 -10.23 -4.20
N ARG A 117 11.82 -10.10 -5.38
CA ARG A 117 10.77 -10.96 -5.93
C ARG A 117 9.53 -11.03 -5.03
N VAL A 118 9.15 -9.93 -4.41
CA VAL A 118 7.94 -9.81 -3.57
C VAL A 118 6.95 -8.82 -4.19
N LEU A 119 5.66 -9.15 -4.11
CA LEU A 119 4.53 -8.27 -4.43
C LEU A 119 3.73 -8.03 -3.16
N HIS A 120 3.30 -6.79 -2.91
CA HIS A 120 2.52 -6.45 -1.72
C HIS A 120 1.05 -6.77 -1.90
N ARG A 121 0.46 -6.35 -3.03
CA ARG A 121 -0.93 -6.58 -3.46
C ARG A 121 -2.03 -5.97 -2.61
N ASP A 122 -1.68 -5.22 -1.58
CA ASP A 122 -2.64 -4.54 -0.71
C ASP A 122 -2.16 -3.15 -0.33
N ILE A 123 -1.66 -2.43 -1.33
CA ILE A 123 -1.28 -1.02 -1.16
C ILE A 123 -2.56 -0.21 -0.94
N SER A 124 -2.73 0.27 0.29
CA SER A 124 -3.89 1.03 0.75
C SER A 124 -3.46 2.14 1.71
N VAL A 125 -4.38 3.07 2.01
CA VAL A 125 -4.11 4.17 2.96
C VAL A 125 -3.77 3.70 4.38
N ASN A 126 -4.20 2.50 4.77
CA ASN A 126 -3.94 1.93 6.10
C ASN A 126 -2.67 1.09 6.13
N ASN A 127 -2.18 0.66 4.96
CA ASN A 127 -1.02 -0.21 4.81
C ASN A 127 0.25 0.56 4.43
N VAL A 128 0.15 1.89 4.37
CA VAL A 128 1.24 2.80 4.04
C VAL A 128 1.30 3.89 5.11
N LEU A 129 2.34 3.82 5.95
CA LEU A 129 2.55 4.72 7.07
C LEU A 129 3.77 5.61 6.84
N ALA A 130 3.75 6.80 7.43
CA ALA A 130 4.93 7.66 7.54
C ALA A 130 5.43 7.66 8.99
N ALA A 131 6.73 7.46 9.20
CA ALA A 131 7.38 7.50 10.51
C ALA A 131 8.83 7.96 10.35
N HIS A 132 9.32 8.84 11.23
CA HIS A 132 10.70 9.32 11.22
C HIS A 132 11.21 9.83 9.85
N ASN A 133 10.37 10.57 9.11
CA ASN A 133 10.65 11.02 7.74
C ASN A 133 10.91 9.87 6.74
N GLN A 134 10.33 8.71 7.00
CA GLN A 134 10.43 7.53 6.15
C GLN A 134 9.06 6.90 5.95
N LEU A 135 8.90 6.21 4.84
CA LEU A 135 7.73 5.38 4.61
C LEU A 135 7.90 3.97 5.18
N LEU A 136 6.80 3.41 5.70
CA LEU A 136 6.65 2.01 6.07
C LEU A 136 5.49 1.39 5.27
N MET A 137 5.75 0.26 4.60
CA MET A 137 4.70 -0.61 4.05
C MET A 137 4.42 -1.74 5.04
N VAL A 138 3.18 -1.85 5.50
CA VAL A 138 2.73 -2.80 6.51
C VAL A 138 1.62 -3.68 5.97
N ASP A 139 1.23 -4.70 6.74
CA ASP A 139 0.20 -5.67 6.37
C ASP A 139 0.48 -6.40 5.04
N TRP A 140 1.41 -7.35 5.12
CA TRP A 140 1.80 -8.20 4.01
C TRP A 140 0.94 -9.48 3.93
N GLU A 141 -0.25 -9.53 4.56
CA GLU A 141 -1.05 -10.76 4.72
C GLU A 141 -1.32 -11.45 3.37
N ILE A 142 -1.65 -10.65 2.35
CA ILE A 142 -1.91 -11.16 1.00
C ILE A 142 -0.73 -11.01 0.04
N GLY A 143 0.39 -10.47 0.52
CA GLY A 143 1.65 -10.39 -0.21
C GLY A 143 2.16 -11.77 -0.62
N ARG A 144 3.02 -11.83 -1.63
CA ARG A 144 3.54 -13.10 -2.14
C ARG A 144 4.86 -12.97 -2.87
N ARG A 145 5.48 -14.12 -3.14
CA ARG A 145 6.62 -14.18 -4.06
C ARG A 145 6.16 -14.10 -5.52
N PHE A 146 6.95 -13.42 -6.33
CA PHE A 146 6.78 -13.38 -7.78
C PHE A 146 6.93 -14.80 -8.35
N GLN A 147 6.07 -15.16 -9.32
CA GLN A 147 5.93 -16.51 -9.90
C GLN A 147 5.46 -17.62 -8.95
N GLU A 148 5.11 -17.30 -7.70
CA GLU A 148 4.43 -18.26 -6.85
C GLU A 148 3.03 -18.55 -7.43
N PRO A 149 2.68 -19.82 -7.71
CA PRO A 149 1.42 -20.13 -8.34
C PRO A 149 0.26 -19.67 -7.47
N LEU A 150 -0.70 -18.96 -8.09
CA LEU A 150 -1.97 -18.66 -7.43
C LEU A 150 -2.61 -19.98 -7.01
N SER A 151 -2.78 -20.15 -5.69
CA SER A 151 -3.51 -21.29 -5.16
C SER A 151 -4.87 -21.41 -5.85
N ALA A 152 -5.37 -22.64 -6.05
CA ALA A 152 -6.65 -22.87 -6.72
C ALA A 152 -7.81 -22.11 -6.04
N ALA A 153 -7.71 -21.86 -4.72
CA ALA A 153 -8.67 -21.09 -3.94
C ALA A 153 -8.57 -19.56 -4.16
N GLY A 154 -7.43 -19.05 -4.65
CA GLY A 154 -7.20 -17.63 -4.91
C GLY A 154 -7.40 -17.20 -6.36
N ARG A 155 -7.69 -18.14 -7.28
CA ARG A 155 -8.05 -17.79 -8.66
C ARG A 155 -9.53 -17.42 -8.72
N GLY A 156 -9.84 -16.21 -9.17
CA GLY A 156 -11.23 -15.75 -9.31
C GLY A 156 -11.75 -14.93 -8.12
N THR A 157 -10.99 -14.84 -7.03
CA THR A 157 -11.33 -13.99 -5.89
C THR A 157 -10.60 -12.66 -6.01
N VAL A 158 -11.36 -11.57 -6.04
CA VAL A 158 -10.83 -10.22 -5.88
C VAL A 158 -10.27 -10.11 -4.45
N THR A 159 -8.97 -9.89 -4.31
CA THR A 159 -8.27 -9.81 -3.01
C THR A 159 -7.54 -8.48 -2.89
N GLY A 160 -7.67 -7.81 -1.75
CA GLY A 160 -7.07 -6.51 -1.44
C GLY A 160 -8.13 -5.44 -1.16
N THR A 161 -7.68 -4.24 -0.84
CA THR A 161 -8.55 -3.10 -0.55
C THR A 161 -9.21 -2.59 -1.84
N LEU A 162 -10.53 -2.75 -1.98
CA LEU A 162 -11.27 -2.51 -3.23
C LEU A 162 -11.03 -1.11 -3.82
N ASP A 163 -11.03 -0.09 -2.98
CA ASP A 163 -10.98 1.33 -3.39
C ASP A 163 -9.59 1.81 -3.84
N THR A 164 -8.52 1.06 -3.56
CA THR A 164 -7.17 1.33 -4.07
C THR A 164 -6.64 0.24 -5.00
N MET A 165 -7.41 -0.81 -5.28
CA MET A 165 -6.97 -1.92 -6.13
C MET A 165 -6.62 -1.51 -7.59
N SER A 166 -5.63 -2.14 -8.23
CA SER A 166 -5.38 -1.89 -9.67
C SER A 166 -6.53 -2.34 -10.58
N MET A 167 -6.67 -1.76 -11.76
CA MET A 167 -7.61 -2.21 -12.79
C MET A 167 -7.39 -3.68 -13.16
N ALA A 168 -6.14 -4.15 -13.22
CA ALA A 168 -5.87 -5.54 -13.56
C ALA A 168 -6.26 -6.50 -12.43
N SER A 169 -6.06 -6.09 -11.17
CA SER A 169 -6.49 -6.85 -10.00
C SER A 169 -8.02 -6.95 -9.92
N LEU A 170 -8.74 -5.85 -10.19
CA LEU A 170 -10.21 -5.87 -10.33
C LEU A 170 -10.68 -6.79 -11.47
N ALA A 171 -9.94 -6.81 -12.58
CA ALA A 171 -10.20 -7.70 -13.70
C ALA A 171 -9.72 -9.15 -13.47
N ASN A 172 -9.27 -9.48 -12.25
CA ASN A 172 -8.78 -10.79 -11.84
C ASN A 172 -7.70 -11.34 -12.81
N ARG A 173 -6.78 -10.48 -13.24
CA ARG A 173 -5.66 -10.86 -14.09
C ARG A 173 -4.49 -11.34 -13.25
N ASP A 174 -3.55 -12.01 -13.94
CA ASP A 174 -2.30 -12.36 -13.29
C ASP A 174 -1.57 -11.09 -12.81
N PRO A 175 -1.07 -11.12 -11.57
CA PRO A 175 -0.66 -9.91 -10.88
C PRO A 175 0.81 -9.59 -11.09
N LEU A 176 1.10 -8.31 -11.27
CA LEU A 176 2.41 -7.75 -11.59
C LEU A 176 2.73 -6.61 -10.62
N PRO A 177 4.01 -6.25 -10.42
CA PRO A 177 4.38 -5.14 -9.53
C PRO A 177 3.82 -3.78 -10.00
N HIS A 178 3.52 -3.63 -11.29
CA HIS A 178 2.82 -2.46 -11.84
C HIS A 178 1.45 -2.24 -11.18
N ASP A 179 0.81 -3.31 -10.71
CA ASP A 179 -0.46 -3.24 -9.98
C ASP A 179 -0.29 -2.53 -8.62
N ASP A 180 0.83 -2.75 -7.93
CA ASP A 180 1.16 -2.05 -6.68
C ASP A 180 1.44 -0.56 -6.94
N ILE A 181 2.06 -0.20 -8.07
CA ILE A 181 2.28 1.19 -8.49
C ILE A 181 0.96 1.89 -8.80
N GLU A 182 0.06 1.25 -9.55
CA GLU A 182 -1.27 1.80 -9.84
C GLU A 182 -2.06 2.03 -8.54
N SER A 183 -1.97 1.07 -7.61
CA SER A 183 -2.61 1.17 -6.30
C SER A 183 -2.03 2.31 -5.45
N ALA A 184 -0.71 2.54 -5.50
CA ALA A 184 -0.05 3.69 -4.87
C ALA A 184 -0.58 5.03 -5.43
N VAL A 185 -0.80 5.14 -6.74
CA VAL A 185 -1.41 6.34 -7.34
C VAL A 185 -2.82 6.58 -6.78
N TYR A 186 -3.63 5.53 -6.60
CA TYR A 186 -4.94 5.66 -5.98
C TYR A 186 -4.88 6.03 -4.49
N VAL A 187 -3.92 5.51 -3.73
CA VAL A 187 -3.67 5.93 -2.35
C VAL A 187 -3.41 7.44 -2.28
N PHE A 188 -2.52 7.98 -3.13
CA PHE A 188 -2.25 9.42 -3.14
C PHE A 188 -3.47 10.24 -3.56
N LEU A 189 -4.19 9.80 -4.59
CA LEU A 189 -5.39 10.51 -5.03
C LEU A 189 -6.46 10.53 -3.92
N LYS A 190 -6.66 9.41 -3.22
CA LYS A 190 -7.57 9.32 -2.08
C LYS A 190 -7.15 10.29 -0.96
N VAL A 191 -5.87 10.29 -0.57
CA VAL A 191 -5.38 11.22 0.46
C VAL A 191 -5.59 12.68 0.04
N LEU A 192 -5.18 13.05 -1.18
CA LEU A 192 -5.28 14.42 -1.69
C LEU A 192 -6.73 14.93 -1.74
N THR A 193 -7.67 14.04 -2.07
CA THR A 193 -9.10 14.37 -2.14
C THR A 193 -9.75 14.39 -0.75
N GLN A 194 -9.41 13.46 0.14
CA GLN A 194 -10.01 13.42 1.49
C GLN A 194 -9.48 14.51 2.43
N THR A 195 -8.25 15.02 2.23
CA THR A 195 -7.69 16.12 3.04
C THR A 195 -7.97 17.51 2.46
N PHE A 196 -8.66 17.61 1.33
CA PHE A 196 -8.99 18.89 0.72
C PHE A 196 -10.32 19.44 1.27
N VAL A 197 -10.30 20.72 1.65
CA VAL A 197 -11.51 21.46 2.02
C VAL A 197 -11.89 22.37 0.85
N PRO A 198 -13.02 22.13 0.16
CA PRO A 198 -13.43 22.94 -0.98
C PRO A 198 -13.87 24.35 -0.53
N PRO A 199 -13.83 25.35 -1.43
CA PRO A 199 -14.57 26.60 -1.25
C PRO A 199 -16.05 26.33 -0.96
N VAL A 200 -16.68 27.18 -0.13
CA VAL A 200 -18.07 27.01 0.33
C VAL A 200 -19.07 26.88 -0.84
N ASP A 201 -18.85 27.64 -1.91
CA ASP A 201 -19.68 27.61 -3.11
C ASP A 201 -19.50 26.34 -3.97
N GLN A 202 -18.50 25.51 -3.66
CA GLN A 202 -18.15 24.28 -4.38
C GLN A 202 -18.39 23.00 -3.56
N GLU A 203 -18.78 23.08 -2.28
CA GLU A 203 -18.97 21.93 -1.38
C GLU A 203 -19.86 20.83 -1.99
N ARG A 204 -20.98 21.23 -2.61
CA ARG A 204 -21.93 20.29 -3.22
C ARG A 204 -21.32 19.54 -4.40
N GLU A 205 -20.56 20.23 -5.24
CA GLU A 205 -19.89 19.61 -6.38
C GLU A 205 -18.75 18.70 -5.91
N TRP A 206 -18.00 19.13 -4.89
CA TRP A 206 -16.96 18.32 -4.27
C TRP A 206 -17.49 17.02 -3.68
N ALA A 207 -18.62 17.07 -2.96
CA ALA A 207 -19.27 15.87 -2.44
C ALA A 207 -19.66 14.89 -3.56
N ALA A 208 -20.15 15.40 -4.70
CA ALA A 208 -20.47 14.57 -5.86
C ALA A 208 -19.22 13.95 -6.51
N ILE A 209 -18.08 14.66 -6.49
CA ILE A 209 -16.79 14.13 -6.96
C ILE A 209 -16.28 13.02 -6.05
N LEU A 210 -16.35 13.19 -4.73
CA LEU A 210 -15.96 12.17 -3.76
C LEU A 210 -16.83 10.91 -3.90
N ASP A 211 -18.15 11.06 -4.04
CA ASP A 211 -19.07 9.95 -4.32
C ASP A 211 -18.74 9.25 -5.65
N ALA A 212 -18.37 10.02 -6.68
CA ALA A 212 -17.98 9.47 -7.97
C ALA A 212 -16.72 8.61 -7.91
N TYR A 213 -15.79 8.89 -6.99
CA TYR A 213 -14.62 8.04 -6.76
C TYR A 213 -14.93 6.75 -5.99
N CYS A 214 -16.04 6.70 -5.25
CA CYS A 214 -16.43 5.57 -4.40
C CYS A 214 -15.35 5.18 -3.38
N TRP A 215 -14.65 6.17 -2.79
CA TRP A 215 -13.74 5.93 -1.68
C TRP A 215 -14.51 5.37 -0.49
N ASP A 216 -13.95 4.35 0.16
CA ASP A 216 -14.53 3.73 1.37
C ASP A 216 -15.96 3.17 1.20
N ASP A 217 -16.47 3.00 -0.02
CA ASP A 217 -17.76 2.36 -0.29
C ASP A 217 -17.59 0.82 -0.27
N PRO A 218 -18.07 0.11 0.77
CA PRO A 218 -17.92 -1.34 0.85
C PRO A 218 -18.84 -2.11 -0.12
N ASP A 219 -19.87 -1.45 -0.63
CA ASP A 219 -20.90 -2.05 -1.50
C ASP A 219 -20.60 -1.82 -2.99
N VAL A 220 -19.55 -1.06 -3.30
CA VAL A 220 -19.15 -0.76 -4.67
C VAL A 220 -18.79 -2.05 -5.43
N GLN A 221 -19.44 -2.24 -6.56
CA GLN A 221 -19.18 -3.40 -7.41
C GLN A 221 -17.81 -3.28 -8.10
N PRO A 222 -16.96 -4.32 -8.09
CA PRO A 222 -15.64 -4.28 -8.74
C PRO A 222 -15.68 -3.84 -10.21
N GLN A 223 -16.73 -4.21 -10.94
CA GLN A 223 -16.93 -3.81 -12.34
C GLN A 223 -17.17 -2.30 -12.50
N ARG A 224 -17.86 -1.65 -11.55
CA ARG A 224 -18.07 -0.19 -11.55
C ARG A 224 -16.73 0.52 -11.36
N LEU A 225 -15.93 0.08 -10.38
CA LEU A 225 -14.58 0.62 -10.15
C LEU A 225 -13.68 0.43 -11.38
N LEU A 226 -13.72 -0.75 -12.03
CA LEU A 226 -12.92 -1.03 -13.21
C LEU A 226 -13.24 -0.07 -14.35
N THR A 227 -14.52 0.17 -14.61
CA THR A 227 -14.99 1.12 -15.64
C THR A 227 -14.57 2.55 -15.30
N MET A 228 -14.81 2.98 -14.05
CA MET A 228 -14.44 4.32 -13.57
C MET A 228 -12.94 4.59 -13.69
N ARG A 229 -12.10 3.68 -13.20
CA ARG A 229 -10.64 3.77 -13.29
C ARG A 229 -10.15 3.80 -14.73
N GLY A 230 -10.80 3.03 -15.62
CA GLY A 230 -10.54 3.10 -17.05
C GLY A 230 -10.75 4.50 -17.65
N TYR A 231 -11.79 5.20 -17.20
CA TYR A 231 -12.01 6.60 -17.62
C TYR A 231 -10.98 7.56 -17.03
N MET A 232 -10.54 7.34 -15.78
CA MET A 232 -9.51 8.16 -15.14
C MET A 232 -8.19 8.15 -15.91
N TRP A 233 -7.74 6.98 -16.36
CA TRP A 233 -6.46 6.84 -17.07
C TRP A 233 -6.53 7.24 -18.55
N THR A 234 -7.62 6.91 -19.25
CA THR A 234 -7.66 7.09 -20.71
C THR A 234 -8.01 8.49 -21.17
N GLY A 235 -8.50 9.35 -20.27
CA GLY A 235 -8.93 10.71 -20.60
C GLY A 235 -10.00 10.79 -21.69
N ARG A 236 -10.61 9.66 -22.10
CA ARG A 236 -11.70 9.67 -23.08
C ARG A 236 -12.88 10.37 -22.40
N ASN A 237 -13.20 11.57 -22.89
CA ASN A 237 -14.09 12.57 -22.28
C ASN A 237 -13.45 13.38 -21.14
N MET A 238 -12.23 13.92 -21.32
CA MET A 238 -11.62 14.82 -20.32
C MET A 238 -12.52 15.99 -19.93
N ILE A 239 -13.24 16.57 -20.90
CA ILE A 239 -14.27 17.59 -20.65
C ILE A 239 -15.37 16.91 -19.84
N ASP A 240 -15.44 17.24 -18.55
CA ASP A 240 -16.34 16.67 -17.51
C ASP A 240 -15.93 15.35 -16.84
N SER A 241 -14.68 14.90 -17.00
CA SER A 241 -14.21 13.76 -16.20
C SER A 241 -14.10 14.10 -14.71
N THR A 242 -14.27 13.10 -13.82
CA THR A 242 -14.11 13.29 -12.36
C THR A 242 -12.73 13.88 -12.01
N VAL A 243 -11.68 13.47 -12.73
CA VAL A 243 -10.32 13.98 -12.56
C VAL A 243 -10.21 15.44 -12.99
N ASP A 244 -10.77 15.82 -14.14
CA ASP A 244 -10.75 17.20 -14.62
C ASP A 244 -11.47 18.13 -13.63
N LYS A 245 -12.65 17.74 -13.14
CA LYS A 245 -13.36 18.49 -12.09
C LYS A 245 -12.57 18.58 -10.79
N THR A 246 -11.90 17.50 -10.38
CA THR A 246 -11.01 17.49 -9.21
C THR A 246 -9.90 18.54 -9.37
N VAL A 247 -9.24 18.55 -10.53
CA VAL A 247 -8.16 19.48 -10.86
C VAL A 247 -8.65 20.93 -10.90
N GLN A 248 -9.83 21.17 -11.48
CA GLN A 248 -10.45 22.50 -11.55
C GLN A 248 -10.76 23.04 -10.14
N ILE A 249 -11.39 22.23 -9.29
CA ILE A 249 -11.73 22.62 -7.92
C ILE A 249 -10.47 22.88 -7.07
N PHE A 250 -9.45 22.03 -7.19
CA PHE A 250 -8.15 22.29 -6.54
C PHE A 250 -7.57 23.63 -6.97
N ARG A 251 -7.59 23.95 -8.28
CA ARG A 251 -7.07 25.23 -8.78
C ARG A 251 -7.89 26.42 -8.28
N SER A 252 -9.22 26.35 -8.29
CA SER A 252 -10.07 27.45 -7.78
C SER A 252 -9.94 27.65 -6.28
N GLY A 253 -9.63 26.59 -5.52
CA GLY A 253 -9.30 26.68 -4.11
C GLY A 253 -7.88 27.18 -3.80
N GLY A 254 -7.05 27.50 -4.81
CA GLY A 254 -5.66 27.91 -4.61
C GLY A 254 -4.67 26.76 -4.41
N HIS A 255 -5.09 25.51 -4.60
CA HIS A 255 -4.25 24.31 -4.48
C HIS A 255 -3.71 23.84 -5.84
N ALA A 256 -3.10 24.75 -6.61
CA ALA A 256 -2.54 24.45 -7.94
C ALA A 256 -1.53 23.27 -7.90
N THR A 257 -0.83 23.12 -6.80
CA THR A 257 0.20 22.11 -6.56
C THR A 257 -0.40 20.72 -6.37
N ARG A 258 -1.55 20.59 -5.68
CA ARG A 258 -2.33 19.33 -5.63
C ARG A 258 -2.82 18.94 -7.01
N ALA A 259 -3.37 19.91 -7.75
CA ALA A 259 -3.82 19.71 -9.13
C ALA A 259 -2.68 19.22 -10.04
N GLN A 260 -1.49 19.83 -9.94
CA GLN A 260 -0.34 19.40 -10.72
C GLN A 260 0.09 17.98 -10.35
N LEU A 261 0.14 17.63 -9.05
CA LEU A 261 0.50 16.29 -8.61
C LEU A 261 -0.45 15.22 -9.17
N VAL A 262 -1.77 15.45 -9.11
CA VAL A 262 -2.77 14.54 -9.68
C VAL A 262 -2.55 14.34 -11.18
N LEU A 263 -2.33 15.43 -11.93
CA LEU A 263 -2.06 15.36 -13.37
C LEU A 263 -0.76 14.60 -13.67
N SER A 264 0.31 14.88 -12.93
CA SER A 264 1.60 14.22 -13.12
C SER A 264 1.49 12.71 -12.86
N LEU A 265 0.82 12.30 -11.77
CA LEU A 265 0.64 10.88 -11.43
C LEU A 265 -0.26 10.14 -12.42
N LEU A 266 -1.35 10.76 -12.88
CA LEU A 266 -2.25 10.16 -13.87
C LEU A 266 -1.74 10.23 -15.31
N SER A 267 -0.61 10.91 -15.55
CA SER A 267 0.10 10.91 -16.83
C SER A 267 1.08 9.74 -17.00
N LEU A 268 1.30 8.97 -15.93
CA LEU A 268 2.13 7.77 -15.98
C LEU A 268 1.59 6.78 -17.03
N PRO A 269 2.44 5.97 -17.68
CA PRO A 269 2.03 5.04 -18.75
C PRO A 269 1.28 3.80 -18.23
N LEU A 270 0.43 3.98 -17.22
CA LEU A 270 -0.47 2.97 -16.66
C LEU A 270 -1.89 3.15 -17.20
N PRO A 271 -2.68 2.08 -17.33
CA PRO A 271 -2.32 0.67 -17.16
C PRO A 271 -1.69 0.05 -18.43
N ASP A 272 -1.38 0.85 -19.46
CA ASP A 272 -1.02 0.35 -20.79
C ASP A 272 0.33 -0.36 -20.84
N GLN A 273 1.33 0.10 -20.08
CA GLN A 273 2.64 -0.55 -20.00
C GLN A 273 2.55 -2.01 -19.55
N ARG A 274 1.59 -2.33 -18.68
CA ARG A 274 1.31 -3.71 -18.22
C ARG A 274 0.91 -4.66 -19.35
N LYS A 275 0.25 -4.16 -20.41
CA LYS A 275 -0.26 -5.02 -21.50
C LYS A 275 0.84 -5.54 -22.42
N LEU A 276 2.03 -4.95 -22.35
CA LEU A 276 3.14 -5.21 -23.27
C LEU A 276 4.16 -6.21 -22.71
N ILE A 277 3.99 -6.66 -21.47
CA ILE A 277 5.00 -7.43 -20.74
C ILE A 277 4.54 -8.87 -20.55
N ASP A 278 5.40 -9.82 -20.90
CA ASP A 278 5.21 -11.22 -20.55
C ASP A 278 5.37 -11.40 -19.04
N SER A 279 4.31 -11.87 -18.37
CA SER A 279 4.30 -12.09 -16.92
C SER A 279 5.31 -13.13 -16.43
N SER A 280 5.91 -13.91 -17.34
CA SER A 280 6.96 -14.89 -17.01
C SER A 280 8.37 -14.32 -17.10
N ASP A 281 8.57 -13.16 -17.75
CA ASP A 281 9.88 -12.53 -17.95
C ASP A 281 10.19 -11.56 -16.81
N TYR A 282 10.88 -12.05 -15.78
CA TYR A 282 11.27 -11.26 -14.61
C TYR A 282 12.10 -10.01 -14.97
N ASP A 283 13.06 -10.15 -15.90
CA ASP A 283 13.99 -9.07 -16.21
C ASP A 283 13.29 -7.96 -17.00
N ALA A 284 12.41 -8.32 -17.94
CA ALA A 284 11.57 -7.35 -18.65
C ALA A 284 10.61 -6.61 -17.69
N ILE A 285 9.99 -7.31 -16.76
CA ILE A 285 9.12 -6.70 -15.74
C ILE A 285 9.93 -5.76 -14.84
N LEU A 286 11.10 -6.19 -14.37
CA LEU A 286 11.95 -5.39 -13.50
C LEU A 286 12.44 -4.13 -14.19
N SER A 287 12.90 -4.22 -15.44
CA SER A 287 13.31 -3.06 -16.24
C SER A 287 12.15 -2.09 -16.42
N SER A 288 10.97 -2.60 -16.82
CA SER A 288 9.79 -1.75 -16.99
C SER A 288 9.34 -1.08 -15.69
N LEU A 289 9.42 -1.79 -14.56
CA LEU A 289 9.09 -1.24 -13.25
C LEU A 289 10.07 -0.15 -12.82
N GLN A 290 11.37 -0.31 -13.11
CA GLN A 290 12.40 0.70 -12.85
C GLN A 290 12.08 2.00 -13.59
N ASP A 291 11.83 1.92 -14.90
CA ASP A 291 11.47 3.08 -15.72
C ASP A 291 10.20 3.77 -15.21
N LEU A 292 9.21 2.99 -14.78
CA LEU A 292 7.95 3.52 -14.26
C LEU A 292 8.14 4.21 -12.91
N VAL A 293 8.93 3.63 -12.00
CA VAL A 293 9.24 4.24 -10.70
C VAL A 293 10.06 5.51 -10.84
N GLU A 294 11.01 5.55 -11.79
CA GLU A 294 11.74 6.79 -12.10
C GLU A 294 10.81 7.89 -12.61
N GLN A 295 9.86 7.57 -13.49
CA GLN A 295 8.84 8.51 -13.95
C GLN A 295 7.92 8.97 -12.81
N ALA A 296 7.49 8.06 -11.94
CA ALA A 296 6.64 8.39 -10.79
C ALA A 296 7.36 9.31 -9.79
N VAL A 297 8.62 9.02 -9.47
CA VAL A 297 9.45 9.88 -8.62
C VAL A 297 9.68 11.24 -9.29
N ALA A 298 9.94 11.28 -10.59
CA ALA A 298 10.08 12.56 -11.32
C ALA A 298 8.78 13.37 -11.29
N ALA A 299 7.63 12.71 -11.45
CA ALA A 299 6.31 13.32 -11.32
C ALA A 299 6.10 13.95 -9.94
N VAL A 300 6.45 13.25 -8.85
CA VAL A 300 6.37 13.78 -7.47
C VAL A 300 7.33 14.97 -7.29
N ARG A 301 8.58 14.86 -7.76
CA ARG A 301 9.60 15.92 -7.65
C ARG A 301 9.33 17.17 -8.47
N SER A 302 8.51 17.05 -9.52
CA SER A 302 8.13 18.19 -10.35
C SER A 302 7.25 19.20 -9.61
N VAL A 303 6.75 18.83 -8.44
CA VAL A 303 5.81 19.60 -7.62
C VAL A 303 6.59 20.39 -6.58
N ASP A 304 6.40 21.71 -6.54
CA ASP A 304 7.05 22.58 -5.55
C ASP A 304 6.39 22.42 -4.18
N ALA A 305 7.07 21.73 -3.26
CA ALA A 305 6.58 21.47 -1.91
C ALA A 305 6.24 22.73 -1.12
N SER A 306 6.92 23.86 -1.38
CA SER A 306 6.69 25.13 -0.67
C SER A 306 5.36 25.80 -1.05
N SER A 307 4.80 25.41 -2.19
CA SER A 307 3.52 25.90 -2.69
C SER A 307 2.34 24.97 -2.38
N LEU A 308 2.60 23.80 -1.79
CA LEU A 308 1.58 22.80 -1.51
C LEU A 308 0.89 23.11 -0.17
N ILE A 309 -0.28 23.74 -0.23
CA ILE A 309 -1.13 23.96 0.96
C ILE A 309 -1.67 22.59 1.42
N TRP A 310 -1.18 22.13 2.57
CA TRP A 310 -1.41 20.77 3.06
C TRP A 310 -2.61 20.66 4.02
N ASN A 311 -2.75 21.59 4.97
CA ASN A 311 -3.88 21.61 5.89
C ASN A 311 -4.49 23.00 6.01
N SER A 312 -5.83 23.07 6.13
CA SER A 312 -6.58 24.33 6.28
C SER A 312 -6.25 25.08 7.59
N ALA A 313 -5.64 24.41 8.57
CA ALA A 313 -5.13 25.07 9.77
C ALA A 313 -4.05 26.12 9.45
N GLU A 314 -3.24 25.94 8.41
CA GLU A 314 -2.24 26.92 7.98
C GLU A 314 -2.88 28.18 7.38
N VAL A 315 -4.08 28.07 6.81
CA VAL A 315 -4.81 29.21 6.21
C VAL A 315 -5.49 30.06 7.28
N ALA A 316 -5.90 29.45 8.41
CA ALA A 316 -6.55 30.16 9.51
C ALA A 316 -5.58 31.12 10.24
N ASP A 317 -4.30 30.76 10.36
CA ASP A 317 -3.29 31.62 10.98
C ASP A 317 -2.80 32.73 10.03
N ALA A 318 -2.67 32.45 8.73
CA ALA A 318 -2.24 33.46 7.75
C ALA A 318 -3.24 34.64 7.59
N GLY A 319 -4.51 34.43 7.95
CA GLY A 319 -5.55 35.45 7.85
C GLY A 319 -5.71 36.36 9.07
N GLN A 320 -4.96 36.14 10.16
CA GLN A 320 -5.08 36.93 11.40
C GLN A 320 -3.99 38.00 11.60
N GLU A 321 -2.96 38.08 10.76
CA GLU A 321 -1.88 39.08 10.91
C GLU A 321 -2.13 40.41 10.15
N GLU A 322 -3.25 40.60 9.45
CA GLU A 322 -3.54 41.84 8.70
C GLU A 322 -4.83 42.60 9.12
N ILE A 323 -5.24 42.57 10.39
CA ILE A 323 -6.31 43.45 10.91
C ILE A 323 -5.85 44.27 12.12
#